data_AF-A0A4Y7RAA5-F1
#
_entry.id   AF-A0A4Y7RAA5-F1
#
_cell.length_a   1.000
_cell.length_b   1.000
_cell.length_c   1.000
_cell.angle_alpha   90.00
_cell.angle_beta   90.00
_cell.angle_gamma   90.00
#
_symmetry.space_group_name_H-M   'P 1'
#
loop_
_entity.id
_entity.type
_entity.pdbx_description
1 polymer ?
#
loop_
_entity_poly.entity_id
_entity_poly.type
_entity_poly.pdbx_seq_one_letter_code
_entity_poly.pdbx_strand_id
1 'polypeptide(L)' 'MDTAKAKRALKKLAKQKGISEKEVRREIEIAIEEAMKSPELQAQAFWKSIPHKGEQLTPEEVIAYIADMVKE' A
#
# COMPACT_ATOMS: atom_id res chain seq x y z
N MET A 1 -3.46 1.41 -12.69
CA MET A 1 -2.63 1.35 -11.47
C MET A 1 -1.14 1.38 -11.81
N ASP A 2 -0.42 2.40 -11.38
CA ASP A 2 0.99 2.65 -11.76
C ASP A 2 1.93 2.46 -10.56
N THR A 3 2.31 1.21 -10.30
CA THR A 3 3.10 0.82 -9.11
C THR A 3 4.54 1.34 -9.15
N ALA A 4 5.05 1.73 -10.32
CA ALA A 4 6.38 2.31 -10.46
C ALA A 4 6.49 3.67 -9.76
N LYS A 5 5.42 4.48 -9.79
CA LYS A 5 5.37 5.76 -9.06
C LYS A 5 5.36 5.53 -7.55
N ALA A 6 4.57 4.57 -7.07
CA ALA A 6 4.55 4.19 -5.65
C ALA A 6 5.93 3.73 -5.17
N LYS A 7 6.61 2.86 -5.94
CA LYS A 7 7.97 2.40 -5.63
C LYS A 7 8.97 3.57 -5.50
N ARG A 8 8.92 4.55 -6.39
CA ARG A 8 9.76 5.75 -6.33
C ARG A 8 9.44 6.62 -5.11
N ALA A 9 8.16 6.74 -4.75
CA ALA A 9 7.72 7.49 -3.57
C ALA A 9 8.24 6.84 -2.28
N LEU A 10 8.13 5.51 -2.14
CA LEU A 10 8.68 4.76 -1.01
C LEU A 10 10.19 4.96 -0.87
N LYS A 11 10.93 4.90 -1.99
CA LYS A 11 12.37 5.16 -2.00
C LYS A 11 12.72 6.58 -1.55
N LYS A 12 11.96 7.58 -2.00
CA LYS A 12 12.13 8.98 -1.59
C LYS A 12 11.84 9.15 -0.10
N LEU A 13 10.76 8.54 0.40
CA LEU A 13 10.39 8.58 1.81
C LEU A 13 11.45 7.95 2.71
N ALA A 14 11.96 6.78 2.33
CA ALA A 14 13.05 6.10 3.03
C ALA A 14 14.27 7.01 3.19
N LYS A 15 14.70 7.64 2.08
CA LYS A 15 15.80 8.62 2.11
C LYS A 15 15.51 9.84 2.99
N GLN A 16 14.29 10.37 2.94
CA GLN A 16 13.89 11.53 3.77
C GLN A 16 13.87 11.21 5.27
N LYS A 17 13.49 9.98 5.63
CA LYS A 17 13.39 9.52 7.02
C LYS A 17 14.70 8.93 7.56
N GLY A 18 15.71 8.73 6.70
CA GLY A 18 16.98 8.12 7.09
C GLY A 18 16.88 6.62 7.40
N ILE A 19 15.85 5.94 6.88
CA ILE A 19 15.62 4.50 7.06
C ILE A 19 15.71 3.76 5.73
N SER A 20 15.77 2.43 5.78
CA SER A 20 15.88 1.60 4.59
C SER A 20 14.54 1.50 3.85
N GLU A 21 14.56 1.33 2.52
CA GLU A 21 13.32 1.09 1.75
C GLU A 21 12.58 -0.17 2.23
N LYS A 22 13.32 -1.18 2.72
CA LYS A 22 12.76 -2.40 3.31
C LYS A 22 11.96 -2.11 4.59
N GLU A 23 12.46 -1.22 5.44
CA GLU A 23 11.78 -0.82 6.68
C GLU A 23 10.46 -0.12 6.35
N VAL A 24 10.49 0.85 5.43
CA VAL A 24 9.27 1.55 4.99
C VAL A 24 8.23 0.57 4.46
N ARG A 25 8.65 -0.37 3.58
CA ARG A 25 7.73 -1.40 3.07
C ARG A 25 7.16 -2.25 4.19
N ARG A 26 8.02 -2.71 5.11
CA ARG A 26 7.62 -3.58 6.22
C ARG A 26 6.59 -2.94 7.13
N GLU A 27 6.77 -1.67 7.49
CA GLU A 27 5.82 -0.94 8.32
C GLU A 27 4.45 -0.81 7.63
N ILE A 28 4.45 -0.59 6.31
CA ILE A 28 3.21 -0.50 5.53
C ILE A 28 2.56 -1.87 5.39
N GLU A 29 3.33 -2.94 5.19
CA GLU A 29 2.81 -4.31 5.19
C GLU A 29 2.08 -4.62 6.50
N ILE A 30 2.70 -4.31 7.65
CA ILE A 30 2.09 -4.50 8.97
C ILE A 30 0.79 -3.68 9.09
N ALA A 31 0.79 -2.41 8.65
CA ALA A 31 -0.40 -1.58 8.68
C ALA A 31 -1.54 -2.14 7.81
N ILE A 32 -1.22 -2.70 6.64
CA ILE A 32 -2.20 -3.37 5.76
C ILE A 32 -2.72 -4.64 6.44
N GLU A 33 -1.86 -5.48 6.99
CA GLU A 33 -2.24 -6.72 7.69
C GLU A 33 -3.18 -6.43 8.87
N GLU A 34 -2.87 -5.41 9.67
CA GLU A 34 -3.74 -4.98 10.77
C GLU A 34 -5.07 -4.41 10.25
N ALA A 35 -5.05 -3.59 9.20
CA ALA A 35 -6.26 -3.01 8.64
C ALA A 35 -7.18 -4.06 7.98
N MET A 36 -6.62 -5.14 7.42
CA MET A 36 -7.39 -6.27 6.86
C MET A 36 -8.11 -7.09 7.94
N LYS A 37 -7.67 -7.04 9.20
CA LYS A 37 -8.36 -7.68 10.34
C LYS A 37 -9.62 -6.93 10.78
N SER A 38 -9.90 -5.76 10.19
CA SER A 38 -11.07 -4.98 10.54
C SER A 38 -12.38 -5.78 10.33
N PRO A 39 -13.28 -5.84 11.33
CA PRO A 39 -14.57 -6.49 11.20
C PRO A 39 -15.57 -5.68 10.34
N GLU A 40 -15.22 -4.44 9.98
CA GLU A 40 -16.11 -3.55 9.25
C GLU A 40 -16.30 -4.02 7.80
N LEU A 41 -17.56 -4.19 7.38
CA LEU A 41 -17.91 -4.67 6.04
C LEU A 41 -17.39 -3.76 4.93
N GLN A 42 -17.38 -2.44 5.16
CA GLN A 42 -16.88 -1.47 4.18
C GLN A 42 -15.36 -1.61 4.00
N ALA A 43 -14.61 -1.74 5.09
CA ALA A 43 -13.17 -2.02 5.04
C ALA A 43 -12.87 -3.34 4.31
N GLN A 44 -13.61 -4.41 4.60
CA GLN A 44 -13.44 -5.70 3.92
C GLN A 44 -13.73 -5.61 2.42
N ALA A 45 -14.79 -4.89 2.03
CA ALA A 45 -15.13 -4.66 0.63
C ALA A 45 -14.04 -3.84 -0.08
N PHE A 46 -13.51 -2.82 0.60
CA PHE A 46 -12.41 -2.02 0.10
C PHE A 46 -11.18 -2.88 -0.21
N TRP A 47 -10.69 -3.67 0.76
CA TRP A 47 -9.50 -4.51 0.55
C TRP A 47 -9.67 -5.53 -0.57
N LYS A 48 -10.86 -6.12 -0.72
CA LYS A 48 -11.20 -7.06 -1.81
C LYS A 48 -11.31 -6.40 -3.18
N SER A 49 -11.52 -5.08 -3.22
CA SER A 49 -11.68 -4.33 -4.49
C SER A 49 -10.35 -3.95 -5.14
N ILE A 50 -9.24 -4.02 -4.40
CA ILE A 50 -7.93 -3.61 -4.89
C ILE A 50 -7.42 -4.66 -5.88
N PRO A 51 -7.12 -4.31 -7.14
CA PRO A 51 -6.56 -5.26 -8.10
C PRO A 51 -5.10 -5.57 -7.73
N HIS A 52 -4.80 -6.85 -7.53
CA HIS A 52 -3.47 -7.33 -7.17
C HIS A 52 -3.03 -8.51 -8.05
N LYS A 53 -1.73 -8.64 -8.30
CA LYS A 53 -1.19 -9.67 -9.21
C LYS A 53 -0.87 -11.01 -8.55
N GLY A 54 -0.63 -11.02 -7.24
CA GLY A 54 -0.26 -12.20 -6.46
C GLY A 54 -1.30 -12.56 -5.40
N GLU A 55 -0.98 -13.51 -4.52
CA GLU A 55 -1.88 -13.90 -3.42
C GLU A 55 -1.91 -12.85 -2.30
N GLN A 56 -0.81 -12.09 -2.15
CA GLN A 56 -0.64 -11.07 -1.14
C GLN A 56 -0.64 -9.67 -1.76
N LEU A 57 -1.43 -8.76 -1.16
CA LEU A 57 -1.48 -7.36 -1.51
C LEU A 57 -0.14 -6.67 -1.17
N THR A 58 0.48 -5.99 -2.14
CA THR A 58 1.75 -5.28 -1.88
C THR A 58 1.54 -3.82 -1.47
N PRO A 59 2.47 -3.22 -0.70
CA PRO A 59 2.43 -1.79 -0.38
C PRO A 59 2.32 -0.89 -1.62
N GLU A 60 3.09 -1.21 -2.67
CA GLU A 60 3.03 -0.46 -3.93
C GLU A 60 1.67 -0.53 -4.61
N GLU A 61 0.98 -1.68 -4.54
CA GLU A 61 -0.35 -1.86 -5.12
C GLU A 61 -1.39 -1.01 -4.38
N VAL A 62 -1.40 -1.08 -3.05
CA VAL A 62 -2.31 -0.28 -2.20
C VAL A 62 -2.12 1.21 -2.42
N ILE A 63 -0.87 1.69 -2.36
CA ILE A 63 -0.57 3.10 -2.56
C ILE A 63 -1.00 3.55 -3.95
N ALA A 64 -0.72 2.75 -4.98
CA ALA A 64 -1.08 3.10 -6.35
C ALA A 64 -2.59 3.10 -6.58
N TYR A 65 -3.34 2.21 -5.92
CA TYR A 65 -4.80 2.18 -5.97
C TYR A 65 -5.40 3.41 -5.28
N ILE A 66 -5.01 3.68 -4.04
CA ILE A 66 -5.49 4.83 -3.27
C ILE A 66 -5.16 6.13 -3.98
N ALA A 67 -3.94 6.25 -4.51
CA ALA A 67 -3.53 7.41 -5.29
C ALA A 67 -4.34 7.59 -6.59
N ASP A 68 -4.95 6.54 -7.13
CA ASP A 68 -5.81 6.63 -8.31
C ASP A 68 -7.24 7.06 -7.94
N MET A 69 -7.75 6.59 -6.80
CA MET A 69 -9.07 6.98 -6.29
C MET A 69 -9.18 8.48 -5.96
N VAL A 70 -8.06 9.10 -5.56
CA VAL A 70 -8.01 10.52 -5.16
C VAL A 70 -7.60 11.46 -6.29
N LYS A 71 -7.28 10.93 -7.49
CA LYS A 71 -7.08 11.79 -8.66
C LYS A 71 -8.45 12.23 -9.17
N GLU A 72 -8.81 13.46 -8.83
CA GLU A 72 -9.87 14.22 -9.49
C GLU A 72 -9.54 14.49 -10.97
#